data_AF-A0A7X2BRQ6-F1
#
_entry.id   AF-A0A7X2BRQ6-F1
#
_cell.length_a   1.000
_cell.length_b   1.000
_cell.length_c   1.000
_cell.angle_alpha   90.00
_cell.angle_beta   90.00
_cell.angle_gamma   90.00
#
_symmetry.space_group_name_H-M   'P 1'
#
loop_
_entity.id
_entity.type
_entity.pdbx_description
1 polymer ?
#
loop_
_entity_poly.entity_id
_entity_poly.type
_entity_poly.pdbx_seq_one_letter_code
_entity_poly.pdbx_strand_id
1 'polypeptide(L)'
;ACHDGQRLHLRLEGGEGSVAAAHDRLGGELLDAAYWADLNEQRLGFFAQGQPLWRLSLPNNTAPLALPGQQLIDWGGAQRWLKSDADAAFIRRVVEEVGGHATCYTPGRTDSPFQPLPAALMRYHRNLKQQLDPKGIFNPGRLYAEL
;
A
#
# COMPACT_ATOMS: atom_id res chain seq x y z
N ALA A 1 7.54 5.55 10.20
CA ALA A 1 8.86 5.15 9.67
C ALA A 1 8.65 4.64 8.25
N CYS A 2 9.55 4.98 7.34
CA CYS A 2 9.45 4.62 5.92
C CYS A 2 10.84 4.18 5.43
N HIS A 3 10.95 3.12 4.63
CA HIS A 3 12.19 2.67 4.02
C HIS A 3 12.05 2.69 2.49
N ASP A 4 12.87 3.50 1.82
CA ASP A 4 12.77 3.75 0.36
C ASP A 4 13.59 2.78 -0.51
N GLY A 5 14.25 1.80 0.12
CA GLY A 5 15.17 0.87 -0.53
C GLY A 5 16.65 1.20 -0.29
N GLN A 6 16.96 2.41 0.16
CA GLN A 6 18.31 2.87 0.47
C GLN A 6 18.45 3.39 1.89
N ARG A 7 17.45 4.13 2.39
CA ARG A 7 17.46 4.80 3.69
C ARG A 7 16.22 4.46 4.48
N LEU A 8 16.39 4.32 5.80
CA LEU A 8 15.30 4.30 6.76
C LEU A 8 15.04 5.73 7.24
N HIS A 9 13.85 6.25 6.92
CA HIS A 9 13.33 7.52 7.37
C HIS A 9 12.52 7.34 8.64
N LEU A 10 12.84 8.10 9.68
CA LEU A 10 12.17 8.05 10.98
C LEU A 10 11.50 9.39 11.28
N ARG A 11 10.26 9.33 11.77
CA ARG A 11 9.57 10.49 12.36
C ARG A 11 9.46 10.26 13.85
N LEU A 12 10.05 11.15 14.63
CA LEU A 12 9.99 11.13 16.09
C LEU A 12 9.00 12.20 16.53
N GLU A 13 8.15 11.87 17.50
CA GLU A 13 7.14 12.77 18.05
C GLU A 13 7.20 12.71 19.58
N GLY A 14 7.16 13.88 20.22
CA GLY A 14 7.28 14.01 21.67
C GLY A 14 7.75 15.41 22.06
N GLY A 15 8.06 15.61 23.35
CA GLY A 15 8.67 16.85 23.82
C GLY A 15 10.07 17.04 23.23
N GLU A 16 10.49 18.31 23.09
CA GLU A 16 11.75 18.69 22.44
C GLU A 16 12.97 17.91 22.98
N GLY A 17 13.11 17.84 24.31
CA GLY A 17 14.21 17.09 24.94
C GLY A 17 14.17 15.58 24.64
N SER A 18 12.99 14.97 24.55
CA SER A 18 12.84 13.55 24.24
C SER A 18 13.19 13.25 22.77
N VAL A 19 12.82 14.15 21.86
CA VAL A 19 13.15 14.04 20.44
C VAL A 19 14.65 14.23 20.24
N ALA A 20 15.26 15.23 20.88
CA ALA A 20 16.70 15.47 20.83
C ALA A 20 17.50 14.26 21.35
N ALA A 21 17.14 13.74 22.53
CA ALA A 21 17.81 12.57 23.10
C ALA A 21 17.65 11.31 22.22
N ALA A 22 16.52 11.15 21.55
CA ALA A 22 16.31 10.04 20.61
C ALA A 22 17.16 10.21 19.34
N HIS A 23 17.29 11.43 18.80
CA HIS A 23 18.18 11.74 17.67
C HIS A 23 19.65 11.51 18.03
N ASP A 24 20.11 12.01 19.19
CA ASP A 24 21.49 11.79 19.66
C ASP A 24 21.84 10.30 19.79
N ARG A 25 20.88 9.48 20.23
CA ARG A 25 21.06 8.04 20.41
C ARG A 25 21.03 7.25 19.10
N LEU A 26 20.10 7.58 18.20
CA LEU A 26 19.90 6.84 16.95
C LEU A 26 20.85 7.32 15.84
N GLY A 27 21.31 8.57 15.92
CA GLY A 27 22.00 9.27 14.84
C GLY A 27 21.08 9.58 13.66
N GLY A 28 21.69 9.84 12.51
CA GLY A 28 21.01 10.12 11.25
C GLY A 28 20.98 11.61 10.89
N GLU A 29 20.65 11.86 9.62
CA GLU A 29 20.56 13.20 9.04
C GLU A 29 19.15 13.79 9.29
N LEU A 30 19.09 15.10 9.52
CA LEU A 30 17.81 15.79 9.56
C LEU A 30 17.14 15.73 8.19
N LEU A 31 15.86 15.38 8.18
CA LEU A 31 15.02 15.29 6.99
C LEU A 31 13.97 16.39 7.03
N ASP A 32 13.71 17.02 5.89
CA ASP A 32 12.59 17.95 5.75
C ASP A 32 11.27 17.24 6.08
N ALA A 33 10.48 17.84 6.99
CA ALA A 33 9.18 17.31 7.38
C ALA A 33 8.20 17.18 6.20
N ALA A 34 8.38 17.96 5.12
CA ALA A 34 7.61 17.86 3.88
C ALA A 34 7.62 16.44 3.29
N TYR A 35 8.69 15.65 3.52
CA TYR A 35 8.80 14.27 3.09
C TYR A 35 7.58 13.41 3.51
N TRP A 36 7.08 13.60 4.73
CA TRP A 36 5.95 12.81 5.24
C TRP A 36 4.63 13.19 4.57
N ALA A 37 4.45 14.47 4.25
CA ALA A 37 3.31 14.92 3.47
C ALA A 37 3.39 14.37 2.04
N ASP A 38 4.57 14.41 1.42
CA ASP A 38 4.78 13.89 0.07
C ASP A 38 4.66 12.36 0.00
N LEU A 39 5.02 11.64 1.06
CA LEU A 39 4.75 10.21 1.17
C LEU A 39 3.25 9.92 1.18
N ASN A 40 2.50 10.62 2.04
CA ASN A 40 1.06 10.43 2.19
C ASN A 40 0.29 10.77 0.92
N GLU A 41 0.69 11.86 0.25
CA GLU A 41 0.08 12.36 -0.99
C GLU A 41 0.68 11.71 -2.25
N GLN A 42 1.53 10.70 -2.11
CA GLN A 42 2.18 9.97 -3.21
C GLN A 42 2.93 10.90 -4.19
N ARG A 43 3.61 11.93 -3.67
CA ARG A 43 4.40 12.92 -4.43
C ARG A 43 5.91 12.65 -4.45
N LEU A 44 6.40 11.72 -3.62
CA LEU A 44 7.80 11.30 -3.66
C LEU A 44 8.19 10.80 -5.07
N GLY A 45 9.47 10.95 -5.43
CA GLY A 45 9.99 10.51 -6.74
C GLY A 45 9.71 9.03 -7.05
N PHE A 46 9.62 8.17 -6.02
CA PHE A 46 9.20 6.78 -6.16
C PHE A 46 7.84 6.61 -6.88
N PHE A 47 6.90 7.53 -6.66
CA PHE A 47 5.54 7.46 -7.21
C PHE A 47 5.41 8.00 -8.63
N ALA A 48 6.45 8.64 -9.16
CA ALA A 48 6.47 9.15 -10.53
C ALA A 48 6.07 8.08 -11.56
N GLN A 49 5.58 8.53 -12.71
CA GLN A 49 5.08 7.64 -13.77
C GLN A 49 6.15 6.64 -14.24
N GLY A 50 5.69 5.51 -14.78
CA GLY A 50 6.55 4.39 -15.19
C GLY A 50 5.83 3.07 -14.99
N GLN A 51 6.44 2.17 -14.23
CA GLN A 51 5.86 0.86 -13.93
C GLN A 51 4.55 0.99 -13.12
N PRO A 52 3.64 0.00 -13.25
CA PRO A 52 2.44 -0.09 -12.45
C PRO A 52 2.73 0.00 -10.95
N LEU A 53 1.93 0.79 -10.26
CA LEU A 53 1.98 0.96 -8.81
C LEU A 53 1.00 -0.01 -8.15
N TRP A 54 1.51 -0.75 -7.17
CA TRP A 54 0.76 -1.66 -6.33
C TRP A 54 0.90 -1.25 -4.86
N ARG A 55 -0.19 -1.34 -4.12
CA ARG A 55 -0.19 -1.23 -2.66
C ARG A 55 -0.40 -2.62 -2.08
N LEU A 56 0.56 -3.07 -1.27
CA LEU A 56 0.52 -4.33 -0.57
C LEU A 56 0.22 -4.05 0.91
N SER A 57 -0.85 -4.66 1.42
CA SER A 57 -1.21 -4.66 2.84
C SER A 57 -0.86 -6.04 3.40
N LEU A 58 0.11 -6.10 4.29
CA LEU A 58 0.71 -7.34 4.80
C LEU A 58 0.58 -7.41 6.33
N PRO A 59 0.60 -8.61 6.92
CA PRO A 59 0.79 -8.75 8.36
C PRO A 59 2.06 -8.06 8.87
N ASN A 60 2.06 -7.70 10.16
CA ASN A 60 3.27 -7.18 10.81
C ASN A 60 4.37 -8.24 10.75
N ASN A 61 5.62 -7.80 10.60
CA ASN A 61 6.81 -8.65 10.55
C ASN A 61 6.84 -9.67 9.40
N THR A 62 6.04 -9.49 8.34
CA THR A 62 6.19 -10.28 7.11
C THR A 62 7.62 -10.12 6.56
N ALA A 63 8.26 -11.23 6.20
CA ALA A 63 9.60 -11.23 5.61
C ALA A 63 9.63 -10.49 4.25
N PRO A 64 10.81 -10.18 3.69
CA PRO A 64 10.92 -9.75 2.30
C PRO A 64 10.23 -10.74 1.36
N LEU A 65 9.40 -10.24 0.44
CA LEU A 65 8.70 -11.06 -0.55
C LEU A 65 9.52 -11.10 -1.84
N ALA A 66 9.56 -12.25 -2.50
CA ALA A 66 10.22 -12.44 -3.79
C ALA A 66 9.39 -11.84 -4.95
N LEU A 67 9.12 -10.53 -4.87
CA LEU A 67 8.41 -9.76 -5.88
C LEU A 67 9.41 -8.93 -6.69
N PRO A 68 9.41 -9.00 -8.03
CA PRO A 68 10.27 -8.17 -8.84
C PRO A 68 9.81 -6.71 -8.80
N GLY A 69 10.75 -5.78 -8.86
CA GLY A 69 10.48 -4.35 -8.88
C GLY A 69 10.97 -3.62 -7.64
N GLN A 70 10.70 -2.32 -7.60
CA GLN A 70 11.16 -1.44 -6.53
C GLN A 70 10.10 -1.33 -5.44
N GLN A 71 10.52 -1.32 -4.18
CA GLN A 71 9.61 -1.23 -3.03
C GLN A 71 9.93 -0.02 -2.16
N LEU A 72 8.86 0.64 -1.71
CA LEU A 72 8.89 1.62 -0.63
C LEU A 72 8.02 1.07 0.51
N ILE A 73 8.62 0.90 1.68
CA ILE A 73 8.01 0.24 2.85
C ILE A 73 7.59 1.30 3.85
N ASP A 74 6.36 1.23 4.36
CA ASP A 74 5.78 2.18 5.30
C ASP A 74 4.94 1.45 6.37
N TRP A 75 4.39 2.19 7.34
CA TRP A 75 3.51 1.66 8.39
C TRP A 75 4.11 0.47 9.15
N GLY A 76 5.40 0.55 9.49
CA GLY A 76 6.08 -0.50 10.24
C GLY A 76 6.27 -1.81 9.46
N GLY A 77 6.23 -1.76 8.13
CA GLY A 77 6.41 -2.94 7.27
C GLY A 77 5.10 -3.55 6.76
N ALA A 78 3.97 -3.17 7.36
CA ALA A 78 2.65 -3.67 6.99
C ALA A 78 2.13 -3.06 5.68
N GLN A 79 2.66 -1.91 5.26
CA GLN A 79 2.38 -1.34 3.94
C GLN A 79 3.63 -1.39 3.07
N ARG A 80 3.51 -1.94 1.87
CA ARG A 80 4.57 -1.84 0.85
C ARG A 80 3.99 -1.30 -0.45
N TRP A 81 4.53 -0.20 -0.92
CA TRP A 81 4.32 0.26 -2.28
C TRP A 81 5.29 -0.47 -3.19
N LEU A 82 4.81 -1.02 -4.30
CA LEU A 82 5.59 -1.79 -5.25
C LEU A 82 5.41 -1.21 -6.66
N LYS A 83 6.50 -0.86 -7.33
CA LYS A 83 6.55 -0.54 -8.76
C LYS A 83 6.98 -1.80 -9.52
N SER A 84 6.07 -2.41 -10.28
CA SER A 84 6.34 -3.69 -10.97
C SER A 84 5.45 -3.93 -12.17
N ASP A 85 6.03 -4.46 -13.24
CA ASP A 85 5.33 -4.95 -14.45
C ASP A 85 4.93 -6.42 -14.38
N ALA A 86 5.27 -7.12 -13.28
CA ALA A 86 4.93 -8.52 -13.13
C ALA A 86 3.44 -8.77 -13.25
N ASP A 87 3.12 -10.00 -13.64
CA ASP A 87 1.74 -10.44 -13.80
C ASP A 87 0.93 -10.23 -12.50
N ALA A 88 -0.29 -9.73 -12.66
CA ALA A 88 -1.16 -9.40 -11.54
C ALA A 88 -1.49 -10.63 -10.69
N ALA A 89 -1.71 -11.79 -11.32
CA ALA A 89 -2.00 -13.02 -10.59
C ALA A 89 -0.76 -13.52 -9.85
N PHE A 90 0.43 -13.36 -10.42
CA PHE A 90 1.69 -13.66 -9.71
C PHE A 90 1.85 -12.80 -8.45
N ILE A 91 1.70 -11.47 -8.55
CA ILE A 91 1.82 -10.56 -7.40
C ILE A 91 0.82 -10.96 -6.31
N ARG A 92 -0.45 -11.19 -6.69
CA ARG A 92 -1.52 -11.55 -5.76
C ARG A 92 -1.22 -12.87 -5.05
N ARG A 93 -0.78 -13.90 -5.77
CA ARG A 93 -0.45 -15.20 -5.20
C ARG A 93 0.64 -15.08 -4.12
N VAL A 94 1.75 -14.40 -4.42
CA VAL A 94 2.86 -14.23 -3.46
C VAL A 94 2.41 -13.45 -2.22
N VAL A 95 1.55 -12.47 -2.40
CA VAL A 95 1.00 -11.65 -1.31
C VAL A 95 -0.02 -12.43 -0.48
N GLU A 96 -0.84 -13.26 -1.11
CA GLU A 96 -1.84 -14.11 -0.45
C GLU A 96 -1.21 -15.24 0.36
N GLU A 97 -0.09 -15.82 -0.11
CA GLU A 97 0.68 -16.85 0.61
C GLU A 97 1.13 -16.39 2.01
N VAL A 98 1.28 -15.09 2.22
CA VAL A 98 1.61 -14.48 3.52
C VAL A 98 0.41 -13.83 4.21
N GLY A 99 -0.81 -14.07 3.74
CA GLY A 99 -2.04 -13.51 4.30
C GLY A 99 -2.26 -12.03 4.00
N GLY A 100 -1.59 -11.50 2.98
CA GLY A 100 -1.70 -10.11 2.55
C GLY A 100 -2.73 -9.86 1.46
N HIS A 101 -2.92 -8.59 1.10
CA HIS A 101 -3.75 -8.15 -0.01
C HIS A 101 -2.98 -7.20 -0.92
N ALA A 102 -3.15 -7.35 -2.24
CA ALA A 102 -2.57 -6.45 -3.23
C ALA A 102 -3.66 -5.61 -3.92
N THR A 103 -3.43 -4.32 -4.09
CA THR A 103 -4.30 -3.43 -4.86
C THR A 103 -3.49 -2.70 -5.93
N CYS A 104 -3.89 -2.78 -7.19
CA CYS A 104 -3.28 -2.01 -8.27
C CYS A 104 -3.83 -0.58 -8.24
N TYR A 105 -2.93 0.40 -8.16
CA TYR A 105 -3.24 1.82 -8.15
C TYR A 105 -3.11 2.47 -9.52
N THR A 106 -2.51 1.78 -10.50
CA THR A 106 -2.39 2.28 -11.88
C THR A 106 -3.68 1.99 -12.66
N PRO A 107 -4.42 3.02 -13.12
CA PRO A 107 -5.65 2.84 -13.88
C PRO A 107 -5.43 2.08 -15.18
N GLY A 108 -6.39 1.23 -15.55
CA GLY A 108 -6.35 0.47 -16.81
C GLY A 108 -5.30 -0.63 -16.89
N ARG A 109 -4.49 -0.86 -15.84
CA ARG A 109 -3.50 -1.95 -15.83
C ARG A 109 -4.15 -3.33 -15.66
N THR A 110 -5.25 -3.41 -14.94
CA THR A 110 -6.02 -4.63 -14.72
C THR A 110 -7.49 -4.27 -14.59
N ASP A 111 -8.36 -5.14 -15.10
CA ASP A 111 -9.82 -5.00 -14.96
C ASP A 111 -10.30 -5.25 -13.52
N SER A 112 -9.43 -5.80 -12.66
CA SER A 112 -9.72 -6.08 -11.25
C SER A 112 -8.59 -5.51 -10.38
N PRO A 113 -8.60 -4.21 -10.07
CA PRO A 113 -7.53 -3.57 -9.31
C PRO A 113 -7.46 -4.05 -7.86
N PHE A 114 -8.57 -4.40 -7.22
CA PHE A 114 -8.62 -4.88 -5.84
C PHE A 114 -8.29 -6.37 -5.71
N GLN A 115 -7.87 -6.80 -4.52
CA GLN A 115 -7.73 -8.22 -4.18
C GLN A 115 -9.05 -8.96 -4.43
N PRO A 116 -9.06 -10.04 -5.22
CA PRO A 116 -10.25 -10.86 -5.38
C PRO A 116 -10.78 -11.32 -4.03
N LEU A 117 -12.10 -11.21 -3.84
CA LEU A 117 -12.75 -11.71 -2.64
C LEU A 117 -13.07 -13.19 -2.78
N PRO A 118 -12.90 -13.99 -1.71
CA PRO A 118 -13.53 -15.29 -1.61
C PRO A 118 -15.03 -15.21 -1.91
N ALA A 119 -15.57 -16.22 -2.60
CA ALA A 119 -16.95 -16.23 -3.09
C ALA A 119 -18.00 -15.95 -1.97
N ALA A 120 -17.75 -16.46 -0.76
CA ALA A 120 -18.61 -16.21 0.39
C ALA A 120 -18.66 -14.72 0.78
N LEU A 121 -17.52 -14.03 0.78
CA LEU A 121 -17.44 -12.59 1.06
C LEU A 121 -18.06 -11.76 -0.07
N MET A 122 -17.83 -12.14 -1.34
CA MET A 122 -18.47 -11.46 -2.47
C MET A 122 -19.99 -11.47 -2.36
N ARG A 123 -20.59 -12.59 -1.92
CA ARG A 123 -22.04 -12.68 -1.67
C ARG A 123 -22.51 -11.67 -0.63
N TYR A 124 -21.78 -11.50 0.47
CA TYR A 124 -22.13 -10.50 1.48
C TYR A 124 -22.00 -9.07 0.95
N HIS A 125 -20.94 -8.78 0.18
CA HIS A 125 -20.76 -7.46 -0.45
C HIS A 125 -21.91 -7.12 -1.40
N ARG A 126 -22.35 -8.07 -2.24
CA ARG A 126 -23.51 -7.91 -3.13
C ARG A 126 -24.79 -7.63 -2.35
N ASN A 127 -25.08 -8.42 -1.31
CA ASN A 127 -26.27 -8.24 -0.50
C ASN A 127 -26.29 -6.88 0.19
N LEU A 128 -25.15 -6.44 0.71
CA LEU A 128 -25.02 -5.12 1.34
C LEU A 128 -25.20 -4.00 0.32
N LYS A 129 -24.59 -4.12 -0.87
CA LYS A 129 -24.72 -3.15 -1.96
C LYS A 129 -26.17 -3.00 -2.42
N GLN A 130 -26.90 -4.11 -2.57
CA GLN A 130 -28.32 -4.10 -2.93
C GLN A 130 -29.21 -3.42 -1.88
N GLN A 131 -28.91 -3.59 -0.59
CA GLN A 131 -29.68 -2.93 0.47
C GLN A 131 -29.40 -1.42 0.56
N LEU A 132 -28.13 -1.01 0.39
CA LEU A 132 -27.72 0.39 0.53
C LEU A 132 -27.91 1.20 -0.75
N ASP A 133 -27.86 0.56 -1.92
CA ASP A 133 -28.00 1.20 -3.23
C ASP A 133 -28.77 0.30 -4.21
N PRO A 134 -30.08 0.09 -3.98
CA PRO A 134 -30.91 -0.79 -4.79
C PRO A 134 -31.03 -0.35 -6.25
N LYS A 135 -30.72 0.92 -6.55
CA LYS A 135 -30.74 1.48 -7.90
C LYS A 135 -29.36 1.49 -8.57
N GLY A 136 -28.30 1.09 -7.87
CA GLY A 136 -26.93 1.04 -8.39
C GLY A 136 -26.35 2.39 -8.79
N ILE A 137 -26.80 3.49 -8.18
CA ILE A 137 -26.40 4.86 -8.54
C ILE A 137 -24.96 5.16 -8.08
N PHE A 138 -24.54 4.61 -6.95
CA PHE A 138 -23.26 4.95 -6.33
C PHE A 138 -22.12 4.07 -6.84
N ASN A 139 -21.25 4.66 -7.66
CA ASN A 139 -19.99 4.08 -8.13
C ASN A 139 -20.14 2.67 -8.77
N PRO A 140 -21.00 2.50 -9.79
CA PRO A 140 -21.17 1.21 -10.45
C PRO A 140 -19.84 0.68 -11.01
N GLY A 141 -19.53 -0.60 -10.76
CA GLY A 141 -18.32 -1.25 -11.25
C GLY A 141 -16.98 -0.74 -10.70
N ARG A 142 -16.97 0.20 -9.74
CA ARG A 142 -15.72 0.83 -9.26
C ARG A 142 -14.84 -0.09 -8.40
N LEU A 143 -15.46 -0.91 -7.53
CA LEU A 143 -14.72 -1.80 -6.63
C LEU A 143 -14.51 -3.17 -7.28
N TYR A 144 -15.61 -3.89 -7.53
CA TYR A 144 -15.60 -5.12 -8.29
C TYR A 144 -16.64 -4.97 -9.40
N ALA A 145 -16.30 -5.39 -10.63
CA ALA A 145 -17.23 -5.36 -11.76
C ALA A 145 -18.51 -6.17 -11.49
N GLU A 146 -18.42 -7.08 -10.53
CA GLU A 146 -19.45 -7.99 -10.04
C GLU A 146 -20.42 -7.41 -8.99
N LEU A 147 -20.23 -6.15 -8.57
CA LEU A 147 -21.05 -5.44 -7.58
C LEU A 147 -22.03 -4.43 -8.19
#